data_AF-A0A6G3XVR2-F1
#
_entry.id   AF-A0A6G3XVR2-F1
#
_cell.length_a   1.000
_cell.length_b   1.000
_cell.length_c   1.000
_cell.angle_alpha   90.00
_cell.angle_beta   90.00
_cell.angle_gamma   90.00
#
_symmetry.space_group_name_H-M   'P 1'
#
loop_
_entity.id
_entity.type
_entity.pdbx_description
1 polymer ?
#
loop_
_entity_poly.entity_id
_entity_poly.type
_entity_poly.pdbx_seq_one_letter_code
_entity_poly.pdbx_strand_id
1 'polypeptide(L)'
;MLAEHEAEILARFGVGLRAVPGVTAADRARMTAWARRVLGEAGAAGPARAGKPAPWAALAGSLLVESAADVLPDGSVDGTRALGALARAIRLSGTGGTRSGDLGLPDRRKQGLQ
;
A
#
# COMPACT_ATOMS: atom_id res chain seq x y z
N MET A 1 8.76 8.40 -14.92
CA MET A 1 7.50 9.12 -14.62
C MET A 1 7.04 9.00 -13.17
N LEU A 2 6.47 7.89 -12.67
CA LEU A 2 6.06 7.82 -11.24
C LEU A 2 7.23 8.03 -10.27
N ALA A 3 8.40 7.45 -10.59
CA ALA A 3 9.61 7.61 -9.78
C ALA A 3 10.14 9.06 -9.75
N GLU A 4 9.94 9.83 -10.82
CA GLU A 4 10.36 11.25 -10.88
C GLU A 4 9.51 12.12 -9.96
N HIS A 5 8.24 11.75 -9.79
CA HIS A 5 7.28 12.49 -8.98
C HIS A 5 7.06 11.86 -7.59
N GLU A 6 7.77 10.79 -7.24
CA GLU A 6 7.50 9.98 -6.04
C GLU A 6 7.49 10.83 -4.76
N ALA A 7 8.49 11.68 -4.58
CA ALA A 7 8.62 12.52 -3.38
C ALA A 7 7.44 13.51 -3.25
N GLU A 8 7.00 14.08 -4.36
CA GLU A 8 5.91 15.05 -4.39
C GLU A 8 4.54 14.38 -4.17
N ILE A 9 4.33 13.20 -4.78
CA ILE A 9 3.15 12.35 -4.54
C ILE A 9 3.07 11.97 -3.06
N LEU A 10 4.18 11.53 -2.45
CA LEU A 10 4.23 11.17 -1.03
C LEU A 10 4.00 12.37 -0.11
N ALA A 11 4.48 13.56 -0.48
CA ALA A 11 4.24 14.78 0.29
C ALA A 11 2.75 15.14 0.32
N ARG A 12 2.08 15.13 -0.84
CA ARG A 12 0.62 15.36 -0.94
C ARG A 12 -0.17 14.28 -0.21
N PHE A 13 0.20 13.02 -0.39
CA PHE A 13 -0.40 11.89 0.33
C PHE A 13 -0.31 12.09 1.86
N GLY A 14 0.85 12.51 2.36
CA GLY A 14 1.05 12.81 3.78
C GLY A 14 0.24 14.01 4.30
N VAL A 15 -0.04 15.00 3.45
CA VAL A 15 -0.97 16.10 3.78
C VAL A 15 -2.39 15.55 3.86
N GLY A 16 -2.84 14.81 2.86
CA GLY A 16 -4.17 14.20 2.83
C GLY A 16 -4.43 13.29 4.04
N LEU A 17 -3.45 12.46 4.41
CA LEU A 17 -3.56 11.58 5.59
C LEU A 17 -3.74 12.33 6.91
N ARG A 18 -3.19 13.54 7.03
CA ARG A 18 -3.38 14.39 8.22
C ARG A 18 -4.78 14.99 8.29
N ALA A 19 -5.45 15.12 7.14
CA ALA A 19 -6.81 15.62 7.06
C ALA A 19 -7.88 14.54 7.34
N VAL A 20 -7.53 13.25 7.31
CA VAL A 20 -8.49 12.16 7.56
C VAL A 20 -8.81 12.03 9.07
N PRO A 21 -10.08 12.21 9.49
CA PRO A 21 -10.48 12.02 10.88
C PRO A 21 -10.33 10.56 11.33
N GLY A 22 -9.97 10.36 12.60
CA GLY A 22 -9.90 9.01 13.19
C GLY A 22 -8.67 8.18 12.79
N VAL A 23 -7.82 8.67 11.88
CA VAL A 23 -6.56 8.00 11.54
C VAL A 23 -5.49 8.34 12.58
N THR A 24 -4.93 7.33 13.22
CA THR A 24 -3.86 7.51 14.22
C THR A 24 -2.51 7.81 13.58
N ALA A 25 -1.56 8.34 14.35
CA ALA A 25 -0.19 8.53 13.87
C ALA A 25 0.48 7.21 13.43
N ALA A 26 0.19 6.10 14.14
CA ALA A 26 0.70 4.78 13.79
C ALA A 26 0.10 4.28 12.47
N ASP A 27 -1.18 4.53 12.22
CA ASP A 27 -1.82 4.16 10.96
C ASP A 27 -1.29 5.01 9.81
N ARG A 28 -1.09 6.32 10.00
CA ARG A 28 -0.41 7.17 9.02
C ARG A 28 0.97 6.63 8.66
N ALA A 29 1.77 6.23 9.64
CA ALA A 29 3.10 5.67 9.39
C ALA A 29 3.03 4.36 8.57
N ARG A 30 2.07 3.47 8.89
CA ARG A 30 1.83 2.23 8.14
C ARG A 30 1.38 2.51 6.71
N MET A 31 0.45 3.43 6.51
CA MET A 31 -0.04 3.85 5.20
C MET A 31 1.08 4.47 4.35
N THR A 32 1.92 5.34 4.93
CA THR A 32 3.06 5.94 4.23
C THR A 32 4.12 4.91 3.84
N ALA A 33 4.43 3.96 4.73
CA ALA A 33 5.36 2.87 4.41
C ALA A 33 4.81 1.96 3.29
N TRP A 34 3.50 1.71 3.29
CA TRP A 34 2.82 0.98 2.22
C TRP A 34 2.85 1.78 0.90
N ALA A 35 2.54 3.07 0.90
CA ALA A 35 2.55 3.91 -0.29
C ALA A 35 3.93 3.97 -0.95
N ARG A 36 5.02 4.10 -0.17
CA ARG A 36 6.40 4.01 -0.68
C ARG A 36 6.67 2.69 -1.39
N ARG A 37 6.19 1.58 -0.82
CA ARG A 37 6.35 0.26 -1.45
C ARG A 37 5.57 0.17 -2.76
N VAL A 38 4.32 0.64 -2.77
CA VAL A 38 3.47 0.65 -3.97
C VAL A 38 4.11 1.48 -5.09
N LEU A 39 4.62 2.67 -4.78
CA LEU A 39 5.29 3.52 -5.77
C LEU A 39 6.58 2.86 -6.29
N GLY A 40 7.34 2.20 -5.42
CA GLY A 40 8.50 1.39 -5.82
C GLY A 40 8.14 0.19 -6.71
N GLU A 41 7.05 -0.54 -6.41
CA GLU A 41 6.53 -1.65 -7.22
C GLU A 41 5.89 -1.17 -8.54
N ALA A 42 5.35 0.05 -8.58
CA ALA A 42 4.88 0.65 -9.82
C ALA A 42 6.04 1.08 -10.73
N GLY A 43 7.22 1.36 -10.16
CA GLY A 43 8.44 1.70 -10.88
C GLY A 43 9.33 0.51 -11.26
N ALA A 44 9.29 -0.57 -10.49
CA ALA A 44 10.07 -1.79 -10.73
C ALA A 44 9.14 -2.98 -10.98
N ALA A 45 9.42 -3.81 -11.99
CA ALA A 45 8.70 -5.06 -12.25
C ALA A 45 8.96 -6.15 -11.18
N GLY A 46 8.86 -5.77 -9.90
CA GLY A 46 9.07 -6.62 -8.75
C GLY A 46 7.86 -7.51 -8.44
N PRO A 47 8.08 -8.68 -7.83
CA PRO A 47 7.01 -9.63 -7.55
C PRO A 47 6.04 -9.08 -6.48
N ALA A 48 4.76 -9.05 -6.84
CA ALA A 48 3.67 -8.66 -5.95
C ALA A 48 3.56 -9.61 -4.74
N ARG A 49 3.58 -9.06 -3.53
CA ARG A 49 3.33 -9.83 -2.31
C ARG A 49 1.87 -9.68 -1.90
N ALA A 50 1.08 -10.72 -2.16
CA ALA A 50 -0.29 -10.82 -1.66
C ALA A 50 -0.26 -10.98 -0.13
N GLY A 51 -1.01 -10.12 0.57
CA GLY A 51 -1.21 -10.18 2.01
C GLY A 51 -2.64 -9.81 2.36
N LYS A 52 -3.10 -10.16 3.57
CA LYS A 52 -4.46 -9.83 4.02
C LYS A 52 -4.68 -8.30 3.97
N PRO A 53 -5.75 -7.82 3.31
CA PRO A 53 -6.05 -6.40 3.23
C PRO A 53 -6.36 -5.86 4.62
N ALA A 54 -5.71 -4.76 4.98
CA ALA A 54 -5.97 -3.99 6.17
C ALA A 54 -7.23 -3.15 5.94
N PRO A 55 -8.01 -2.84 6.99
CA PRO A 55 -9.24 -2.05 6.84
C PRO A 55 -8.99 -0.66 6.24
N TRP A 56 -7.78 -0.12 6.38
CA TRP A 56 -7.39 1.17 5.80
C TRP A 56 -6.92 1.10 4.34
N ALA A 57 -6.79 -0.08 3.74
CA ALA A 57 -6.20 -0.26 2.41
C ALA A 57 -6.92 0.56 1.33
N ALA A 58 -8.25 0.54 1.35
CA ALA A 58 -9.08 1.25 0.38
C ALA A 58 -8.87 2.77 0.48
N LEU A 59 -8.86 3.30 1.70
CA LEU A 59 -8.60 4.72 1.98
C LEU A 59 -7.20 5.14 1.52
N ALA A 60 -6.18 4.37 1.89
CA ALA A 60 -4.81 4.69 1.48
C ALA A 60 -4.64 4.59 -0.04
N GLY A 61 -5.30 3.63 -0.69
CA GLY A 61 -5.28 3.49 -2.14
C GLY A 61 -5.96 4.65 -2.87
N SER A 62 -7.16 5.06 -2.45
CA SER A 62 -7.86 6.20 -3.07
C SER A 62 -7.06 7.48 -2.95
N LEU A 63 -6.56 7.78 -1.74
CA LEU A 63 -5.80 8.99 -1.47
C LEU A 63 -4.46 9.02 -2.24
N LEU A 64 -3.83 7.86 -2.44
CA LEU A 64 -2.60 7.77 -3.22
C LEU A 64 -2.84 8.02 -4.71
N VAL A 65 -3.97 7.54 -5.25
CA VAL A 65 -4.37 7.82 -6.64
C VAL A 65 -4.69 9.29 -6.84
N GLU A 66 -5.46 9.90 -5.92
CA GLU A 66 -5.75 11.34 -5.92
C GLU A 66 -4.45 12.16 -5.89
N SER A 67 -3.54 11.83 -4.97
CA SER A 67 -2.25 12.52 -4.85
C SER A 67 -1.38 12.38 -6.10
N ALA A 68 -1.45 11.24 -6.79
CA ALA A 68 -0.74 11.03 -8.05
C ALA A 68 -1.37 11.81 -9.21
N ALA A 69 -2.70 11.86 -9.27
CA ALA A 69 -3.42 12.62 -10.28
C ALA A 69 -3.14 14.13 -10.17
N ASP A 70 -3.02 14.67 -8.96
CA ASP A 70 -2.70 16.08 -8.70
C ASP A 70 -1.27 16.49 -9.07
N VAL A 71 -0.37 15.53 -9.27
CA VAL A 71 1.07 15.77 -9.53
C VAL A 71 1.44 15.48 -10.97
N LEU A 72 0.82 14.45 -11.57
CA LEU A 72 1.15 14.07 -12.93
C LEU A 72 0.68 15.16 -13.92
N PRO A 73 1.43 15.38 -15.02
CA PRO A 73 1.07 16.42 -15.99
C PRO A 73 -0.29 16.16 -16.64
N ASP A 74 -1.16 17.16 -16.62
CA ASP A 74 -2.48 17.10 -17.24
C ASP A 74 -2.40 16.78 -18.74
N GLY A 75 -3.33 15.95 -19.21
CA GLY A 75 -3.44 15.58 -20.63
C GLY A 75 -2.32 14.67 -21.16
N SER A 76 -1.40 14.22 -20.30
CA SER A 76 -0.31 13.31 -20.70
C SER A 76 -0.78 11.86 -20.85
N VAL A 77 -0.53 11.27 -22.01
CA VAL A 77 -0.74 9.82 -22.27
C VAL A 77 0.06 8.97 -21.29
N ASP A 78 1.28 9.41 -20.99
CA ASP A 78 2.15 8.71 -20.06
C ASP A 78 1.70 8.89 -18.60
N GLY A 79 1.10 10.05 -18.26
CA GLY A 79 0.43 10.26 -16.97
C GLY A 79 -0.74 9.29 -16.78
N THR A 80 -1.55 9.09 -17.82
CA THR A 80 -2.65 8.11 -17.81
C THR A 80 -2.13 6.68 -17.63
N ARG A 81 -1.04 6.32 -18.31
CA ARG A 81 -0.38 5.01 -18.16
C ARG A 81 0.21 4.82 -16.76
N ALA A 82 0.81 5.88 -16.20
CA ALA A 82 1.33 5.91 -14.84
C ALA A 82 0.21 5.67 -13.81
N LEU A 83 -0.94 6.33 -13.93
CA LEU A 83 -2.10 6.07 -13.07
C LEU A 83 -2.62 4.64 -13.20
N GLY A 84 -2.68 4.10 -14.42
CA GLY A 84 -3.05 2.70 -14.66
C GLY A 84 -2.08 1.71 -14.00
N ALA A 85 -0.76 1.97 -14.08
CA ALA A 85 0.27 1.17 -13.43
C ALA A 85 0.17 1.26 -11.90
N LEU A 86 -0.09 2.45 -11.35
CA LEU A 86 -0.30 2.67 -9.92
C LEU A 86 -1.53 1.92 -9.42
N ALA A 87 -2.67 2.01 -10.10
CA ALA A 87 -3.88 1.29 -9.74
C ALA A 87 -3.67 -0.24 -9.75
N ARG A 88 -2.89 -0.74 -10.72
CA ARG A 88 -2.49 -2.14 -10.78
C ARG A 88 -1.57 -2.52 -9.61
N ALA A 89 -0.59 -1.69 -9.28
CA ALA A 89 0.28 -1.91 -8.13
C ALA A 89 -0.54 -1.96 -6.83
N ILE A 90 -1.43 -0.99 -6.58
CA ILE A 90 -2.33 -0.99 -5.41
C ILE A 90 -3.14 -2.28 -5.31
N ARG A 91 -3.69 -2.78 -6.42
CA ARG A 91 -4.47 -4.04 -6.45
C ARG A 91 -3.62 -5.25 -6.07
N LEU A 92 -2.34 -5.24 -6.42
CA LEU A 92 -1.42 -6.37 -6.26
C LEU A 92 -0.61 -6.29 -4.94
N SER A 93 -0.40 -5.09 -4.41
CA SER A 93 0.34 -4.87 -3.17
C SER A 93 -0.53 -5.21 -1.97
N GLY A 94 -0.22 -6.31 -1.29
CA GLY A 94 -0.79 -6.60 0.03
C GLY A 94 -0.43 -5.51 1.04
N THR A 95 -1.34 -5.18 1.94
CA THR A 95 -1.11 -4.17 3.00
C THR A 95 -0.32 -4.69 4.20
N GLY A 96 0.09 -5.96 4.18
CA GLY A 96 0.93 -6.57 5.22
C GLY A 96 0.36 -6.43 6.63
N GLY A 97 -0.63 -7.26 6.98
CA GLY A 97 -0.84 -7.63 8.37
C GLY A 97 0.30 -8.56 8.83
N THR A 98 0.71 -8.45 10.08
CA THR A 98 1.63 -9.40 10.72
C THR A 98 1.23 -10.84 10.40
N ARG A 99 2.23 -11.72 10.27
CA ARG A 99 2.10 -13.15 10.08
C ARG A 99 1.20 -13.74 11.19
N SER A 100 -0.11 -13.71 10.98
CA SER A 100 -1.09 -14.33 11.86
C SER A 100 -1.15 -15.81 11.46
N GLY A 101 -0.17 -16.55 11.98
CA GLY A 101 -0.05 -17.99 11.80
C GLY A 101 0.64 -18.69 12.97
N ASP A 102 0.95 -17.99 14.06
CA ASP A 102 1.72 -18.53 15.20
C ASP A 102 0.94 -18.50 16.54
N LEU A 103 -0.39 -18.42 16.46
CA LEU A 103 -1.27 -18.53 17.62
C LEU A 103 -2.42 -19.47 17.29
N GLY A 104 -2.27 -20.73 17.71
CA GLY A 104 -3.40 -21.64 17.89
C GLY A 104 -3.43 -22.87 16.97
N LEU A 105 -2.40 -23.71 17.01
CA LEU A 105 -2.61 -25.15 16.85
C LEU A 105 -2.13 -25.83 18.14
N PRO A 106 -3.03 -26.41 18.97
CA PRO A 106 -2.57 -27.32 20.00
C PRO A 106 -1.91 -28.52 19.29
N ASP A 107 -0.64 -28.75 19.62
CA ASP A 107 0.11 -29.91 19.19
C ASP A 107 -0.53 -31.17 19.79
N ARG A 108 -1.54 -31.70 19.10
CA ARG A 108 -2.11 -33.03 19.37
C ARG A 108 -1.45 -34.04 18.45
N ARG A 109 -0.20 -34.41 18.71
CA ARG A 109 0.38 -35.75 18.47
C ARG A 109 1.57 -35.92 19.43
N LYS A 110 1.60 -36.81 20.41
CA LYS A 110 1.21 -38.22 20.39
C LYS A 110 0.93 -38.67 21.83
N GLN A 111 -0.19 -39.37 22.01
CA GLN A 111 -0.30 -40.42 23.02
C GLN A 111 0.72 -41.52 22.73
N GLY A 112 1.25 -42.12 23.79
CA GLY A 112 2.23 -43.20 23.78
C GLY A 112 2.80 -43.33 25.20
N LEU A 113 1.99 -43.69 26.20
CA LEU A 113 1.73 -45.08 26.61
C LEU A 113 3.02 -45.82 27.02
N GLN A 114 3.07 -46.08 28.33
CA GLN A 114 3.90 -47.04 29.09
C GLN A 114 5.28 -46.57 29.58
#